data_AF-A0A423ESR2-F1
#
_entry.id   AF-A0A423ESR2-F1
#
_cell.length_a   1.000
_cell.length_b   1.000
_cell.length_c   1.000
_cell.angle_alpha   90.00
_cell.angle_beta   90.00
_cell.angle_gamma   90.00
#
_symmetry.space_group_name_H-M   'P 1'
#
loop_
_entity.id
_entity.type
_entity.pdbx_description
1 polymer ?
#
loop_
_entity_poly.entity_id
_entity_poly.type
_entity_poly.pdbx_seq_one_letter_code
_entity_poly.pdbx_strand_id
1 'polypeptide(L)' 'MNGIINAVVEVGMTNDMPLPAFSLYQAFDQGERLRSNDAPETVPGEKYTKRVVEDVMRTLRD' A
#
# COMPACT_ATOMS: atom_id res chain seq x y z
N MET A 1 10.44 5.20 -9.36
CA MET A 1 9.26 5.53 -8.53
C MET A 1 9.65 6.73 -7.67
N ASN A 2 9.03 7.91 -7.71
CA ASN A 2 7.72 8.13 -7.10
C ASN A 2 7.14 9.54 -7.39
N GLY A 3 6.69 9.80 -8.63
CA GLY A 3 5.88 11.00 -8.90
C GLY A 3 4.52 10.96 -8.17
N ILE A 4 3.93 9.76 -8.05
CA ILE A 4 2.62 9.57 -7.41
C ILE A 4 2.70 9.81 -5.90
N ILE A 5 3.75 9.35 -5.21
CA ILE A 5 3.88 9.57 -3.76
C ILE A 5 4.04 11.06 -3.46
N ASN A 6 4.81 11.78 -4.26
CA ASN A 6 5.03 13.21 -4.06
C ASN A 6 3.72 13.98 -4.26
N ALA A 7 2.95 13.64 -5.30
CA ALA A 7 1.63 14.23 -5.53
C ALA A 7 0.65 13.93 -4.37
N VAL A 8 0.64 12.71 -3.84
CA VAL A 8 -0.24 12.35 -2.72
C VAL A 8 0.16 13.08 -1.43
N VAL A 9 1.47 13.16 -1.13
CA VAL A 9 1.98 13.89 0.03
C VAL A 9 1.69 15.39 -0.10
N GLU A 10 1.90 15.98 -1.27
CA GLU A 10 1.61 17.40 -1.53
C GLU A 10 0.13 17.73 -1.34
N VAL A 11 -0.78 16.87 -1.83
CA VAL A 11 -2.23 17.01 -1.57
C VAL A 11 -2.53 16.93 -0.09
N GLY A 12 -1.95 15.96 0.64
CA GLY A 12 -2.13 15.79 2.09
C GLY A 12 -1.58 16.92 2.96
N MET A 13 -0.76 17.83 2.42
CA MET A 13 -0.26 19.02 3.14
C MET A 13 -1.28 20.17 3.14
N THR A 14 -2.25 20.13 2.22
CA THR A 14 -3.23 21.21 2.01
C THR A 14 -4.68 20.75 2.15
N ASN A 15 -4.92 19.44 2.09
CA ASN A 15 -6.21 18.79 2.20
C ASN A 15 -6.10 17.61 3.17
N ASP A 16 -7.23 17.03 3.54
CA ASP A 16 -7.24 15.73 4.20
C ASP A 16 -6.51 14.69 3.34
N MET A 17 -5.74 13.82 4.00
CA MET A 17 -5.02 12.73 3.34
C MET A 17 -6.00 11.91 2.50
N PRO A 18 -5.72 11.63 1.21
CA PRO A 18 -6.63 10.92 0.33
C PRO A 18 -6.62 9.41 0.65
N LEU A 19 -7.14 9.06 1.82
CA LEU A 19 -7.46 7.69 2.21
C LEU A 19 -8.78 7.29 1.52
N PRO A 20 -8.91 6.03 1.06
CA PRO A 20 -7.99 4.91 1.20
C PRO A 20 -6.87 4.85 0.16
N ALA A 21 -6.88 5.73 -0.85
CA ALA A 21 -5.99 5.63 -2.02
C ALA A 21 -4.50 5.62 -1.64
N PHE A 22 -4.10 6.43 -0.66
CA PHE A 22 -2.73 6.41 -0.13
C PHE A 22 -2.36 5.08 0.56
N SER A 23 -3.27 4.53 1.37
CA SER A 23 -3.06 3.23 2.03
C SER A 23 -2.91 2.08 1.03
N LEU A 24 -3.71 2.10 -0.05
CA LEU A 24 -3.57 1.13 -1.13
C LEU A 24 -2.21 1.26 -1.80
N TYR A 25 -1.81 2.48 -2.17
CA TYR A 25 -0.50 2.72 -2.75
C TYR A 25 0.64 2.17 -1.86
N GLN A 26 0.61 2.45 -0.54
CA GLN A 26 1.61 1.93 0.40
C GLN A 26 1.62 0.39 0.46
N ALA A 27 0.47 -0.25 0.40
CA ALA A 27 0.38 -1.72 0.42
C ALA A 27 1.05 -2.36 -0.80
N PHE A 28 0.92 -1.73 -1.97
CA PHE A 28 1.62 -2.18 -3.18
C PHE A 28 3.12 -1.93 -3.07
N ASP A 29 3.54 -0.70 -2.73
CA ASP A 29 4.96 -0.34 -2.57
C ASP A 29 5.71 -1.26 -1.58
N GLN A 30 5.10 -1.54 -0.43
CA GLN A 30 5.68 -2.44 0.58
C GLN A 30 5.70 -3.92 0.17
N GLY A 31 4.79 -4.32 -0.71
CA GLY A 31 4.64 -5.71 -1.14
C GLY A 31 5.33 -6.01 -2.48
N GLU A 32 6.01 -5.06 -3.10
CA GLU A 32 6.86 -5.32 -4.26
C GLU A 32 8.17 -6.02 -3.89
N ARG A 33 8.62 -5.88 -2.64
CA ARG A 33 9.96 -6.31 -2.20
C ARG A 33 9.94 -7.65 -1.45
N LEU A 34 10.71 -8.62 -1.96
CA LEU A 34 11.13 -9.81 -1.21
C LEU A 34 12.01 -9.44 -0.02
N ARG A 35 11.76 -10.06 1.13
CA ARG A 35 12.52 -9.86 2.37
C ARG A 35 13.55 -10.97 2.53
N SER A 36 14.63 -10.70 3.27
CA SER A 36 15.75 -11.64 3.42
C SER A 36 15.36 -12.93 4.16
N ASN A 37 14.26 -12.91 4.91
CA ASN A 37 13.71 -14.05 5.64
C ASN A 37 12.52 -14.71 4.93
N ASP A 38 12.22 -14.31 3.70
CA ASP A 38 11.19 -14.96 2.90
C ASP A 38 11.65 -16.33 2.40
N ALA A 39 10.74 -17.30 2.45
CA ALA A 39 10.96 -18.58 1.81
C ALA A 39 11.07 -18.38 0.28
N PRO A 40 11.86 -19.19 -0.45
CA PRO A 40 12.09 -19.02 -1.89
C PRO A 40 10.82 -18.95 -2.74
N GLU A 41 9.75 -19.61 -2.30
CA GLU A 41 8.44 -19.66 -2.95
C GLU A 41 7.51 -18.50 -2.57
N THR A 42 7.97 -17.57 -1.74
CA THR A 42 7.16 -16.44 -1.30
C THR A 42 6.80 -15.57 -2.49
N VAL A 43 5.50 -15.29 -2.66
CA VAL A 43 4.99 -14.26 -3.54
C VAL A 43 4.72 -13.00 -2.70
N PRO A 44 5.56 -11.95 -2.77
CA PRO A 44 5.46 -10.77 -1.90
C PRO A 44 4.10 -10.07 -1.96
N GLY A 45 3.51 -9.94 -3.15
CA GLY A 45 2.20 -9.35 -3.32
C GLY A 45 1.10 -10.10 -2.58
N GLU A 46 1.09 -11.43 -2.64
CA GLU A 46 0.12 -12.26 -1.90
C GLU A 46 0.36 -12.19 -0.39
N LYS A 47 1.63 -12.16 0.05
CA LYS A 47 1.98 -12.17 1.47
C LYS A 47 1.79 -10.82 2.16
N TYR A 48 2.07 -9.72 1.46
CA TYR A 48 2.20 -8.38 2.05
C TYR A 48 1.20 -7.37 1.51
N THR A 49 0.89 -7.39 0.21
CA THR A 49 -0.07 -6.45 -0.37
C THR A 49 -1.50 -6.90 -0.13
N LYS A 50 -1.82 -8.15 -0.49
CA LYS A 50 -3.19 -8.67 -0.50
C LYS A 50 -3.91 -8.49 0.83
N ARG A 51 -3.29 -8.92 1.93
CA ARG A 51 -3.88 -8.82 3.26
C ARG A 51 -4.23 -7.37 3.63
N VAL A 52 -3.32 -6.44 3.36
CA VAL A 52 -3.53 -5.01 3.66
C VAL A 52 -4.63 -4.43 2.78
N VAL A 53 -4.68 -4.79 1.50
CA VAL A 53 -5.77 -4.38 0.58
C VAL A 53 -7.11 -4.92 1.06
N GLU A 54 -7.20 -6.18 1.46
CA GLU A 54 -8.43 -6.78 2.00
C GLU A 54 -8.91 -6.06 3.26
N ASP A 55 -7.99 -5.69 4.16
CA ASP A 55 -8.32 -4.94 5.38
C ASP A 55 -8.82 -3.52 5.04
N VAL A 56 -8.14 -2.79 4.15
CA VAL A 56 -8.58 -1.47 3.67
C VAL A 56 -9.97 -1.54 3.05
N MET A 57 -10.23 -2.52 2.17
CA MET A 57 -11.52 -2.68 1.51
C MET A 57 -12.63 -3.07 2.50
N ARG A 58 -12.30 -3.75 3.59
CA ARG A 58 -13.26 -4.08 4.65
C ARG A 58 -13.67 -2.82 5.42
N THR A 59 -12.72 -1.98 5.81
CA THR A 59 -12.99 -0.72 6.51
C THR A 59 -13.87 0.24 5.69
N LEU A 60 -13.86 0.16 4.37
CA LEU A 60 -14.71 0.98 3.49
C LEU A 60 -16.14 0.47 3.32
N ARG A 61 -16.43 -0.76 3.75
CA ARG A 61 -17.77 -1.35 3.66
C ARG A 61 -18.66 -0.98 4.85
N ASP A 62 -18.05 -0.53 5.94
CA ASP A 62 -18.71 -0.09 7.18
C ASP A 62 -18.96 1.42 7.15
#